data_AF-A0A3D6CTM0-F1
#
_entry.id   AF-A0A3D6CTM0-F1
#
_cell.length_a   1.000
_cell.length_b   1.000
_cell.length_c   1.000
_cell.angle_alpha   90.00
_cell.angle_beta   90.00
_cell.angle_gamma   90.00
#
_symmetry.space_group_name_H-M   'P 1'
#
loop_
_entity.id
_entity.type
_entity.pdbx_description
1 polymer ?
#
loop_
_entity_poly.entity_id
_entity_poly.type
_entity_poly.pdbx_seq_one_letter_code
_entity_poly.pdbx_strand_id
1 'polypeptide(L)'
;MSDDASPKRSRAGGRAGNKVRAGTAVIDQMPWRIPVNPDRPTEPLDADGVQAIHRGTMRILKDIGIEFLNPEAVGILKKAGCKVDGTNIRMDEDFVMEMIGHAPDSFTMTPRNPDRELIMGGKHMLFVNVSSPPNSWDLERGKRSGDFETFKDFMKLTQYFNCIHIAGGYPVEPIDIHPSVRHLDCLYEKLTLTDKVVHAYSLGAERVEDVMEMTRIAAGLTEEEFQAKPRMYTNINSVSPLKHDFPMLDGAMRLARRGQPVVITPFTLAGAMAPVTMAGAVTLSLAEGLAAAALLQYINPGCPIALGTFTSNVDMKSGAPAFGTPEYMRATQMTGQLVRHYGLPLRSSGVCAANVPDGQAMWETSNSLWAAVQSRTNMVYHAAGWLEGGLIASPEKFIMDCEVLQMIQRYFEQATFATTEADIAIDAIREVGPGGHYFGCQHTQDRYQTAFYAPFVSDWRNYEAWQQDGSVWTVERAHRIYKQILAEFEAPAMNGDHQEELRRFVARRKQEGGAPTDF
;
A
#
# COMPACT_ATOMS: atom_id res chain seq x y z
N MET A 1 69.20 -21.88 21.79
CA MET A 1 68.21 -22.46 20.86
C MET A 1 66.88 -22.41 21.58
N SER A 2 65.98 -21.58 21.05
CA SER A 2 64.81 -21.01 21.68
C SER A 2 63.54 -21.76 21.30
N ASP A 3 62.75 -22.15 22.30
CA ASP A 3 61.32 -22.35 22.17
C ASP A 3 60.64 -20.98 22.32
N ASP A 4 59.93 -20.53 21.28
CA ASP A 4 58.98 -19.43 21.40
C ASP A 4 57.81 -19.67 20.43
N ALA A 5 56.73 -20.24 20.94
CA ALA A 5 55.47 -20.41 20.24
C ALA A 5 54.40 -19.57 20.96
N SER A 6 54.18 -18.37 20.44
CA SER A 6 53.14 -17.44 20.90
C SER A 6 51.74 -18.02 20.70
N PRO A 7 50.81 -17.91 21.68
CA PRO A 7 49.45 -18.42 21.49
C PRO A 7 48.62 -17.47 20.62
N LYS A 8 47.98 -18.01 19.57
CA LYS A 8 46.98 -17.29 18.75
C LYS A 8 45.78 -16.91 19.63
N ARG A 9 45.66 -15.61 19.92
CA ARG A 9 44.47 -15.00 20.53
C ARG A 9 43.28 -15.11 19.57
N SER A 10 42.33 -16.00 19.86
CA SER A 10 41.06 -16.05 19.13
C SER A 10 40.23 -14.80 19.52
N ARG A 11 39.82 -14.02 18.50
CA ARG A 11 38.89 -12.89 18.69
C ARG A 11 37.48 -13.43 18.93
N ALA A 12 37.20 -13.82 20.17
CA ALA A 12 35.87 -14.26 20.61
C ALA A 12 34.89 -13.11 20.91
N GLY A 13 35.31 -11.85 20.75
CA GLY A 13 34.53 -10.67 21.17
C GLY A 13 33.36 -10.26 20.28
N GLY A 14 33.33 -10.67 19.00
CA GLY A 14 32.31 -10.20 18.05
C GLY A 14 30.91 -10.78 18.27
N ARG A 15 30.81 -12.04 18.71
CA ARG A 15 29.51 -12.71 18.93
C ARG A 15 28.80 -12.26 20.21
N ALA A 16 29.55 -11.87 21.23
CA ALA A 16 28.98 -11.40 22.49
C ALA A 16 28.34 -10.01 22.36
N GLY A 17 28.94 -9.11 21.57
CA GLY A 17 28.38 -7.78 21.28
C GLY A 17 27.05 -7.81 20.51
N ASN A 18 26.87 -8.78 19.59
CA ASN A 18 25.61 -8.95 18.86
C ASN A 18 24.46 -9.45 19.74
N LYS A 19 24.73 -10.25 20.78
CA LYS A 19 23.70 -10.76 21.68
C LYS A 19 23.13 -9.72 22.65
N VAL A 20 23.88 -8.67 22.95
CA VAL A 20 23.45 -7.59 23.86
C VAL A 20 22.54 -6.57 23.16
N ARG A 21 22.47 -6.60 21.81
CA ARG A 21 21.74 -5.61 20.99
C ARG A 21 20.53 -6.14 20.23
N ALA A 22 20.39 -7.46 20.10
CA ALA A 22 19.10 -8.01 19.70
C ALA A 22 18.11 -7.68 20.81
N GLY A 23 17.25 -6.68 20.59
CA GLY A 23 16.03 -6.55 21.37
C GLY A 23 15.22 -7.85 21.30
N THR A 24 14.06 -7.88 21.94
CA THR A 24 13.14 -9.03 21.88
C THR A 24 12.51 -9.26 20.49
N ALA A 25 13.01 -8.62 19.42
CA ALA A 25 12.43 -8.68 18.08
C ALA A 25 13.14 -9.71 17.19
N VAL A 26 12.37 -10.40 16.35
CA VAL A 26 12.84 -11.46 15.42
C VAL A 26 13.85 -10.93 14.39
N ILE A 27 13.66 -9.69 13.93
CA ILE A 27 14.56 -9.03 12.96
C ILE A 27 14.93 -7.63 13.45
N ASP A 28 16.11 -7.16 13.04
CA ASP A 28 16.46 -5.75 13.10
C ASP A 28 15.85 -5.05 11.89
N GLN A 29 14.79 -4.27 12.12
CA GLN A 29 14.07 -3.54 11.08
C GLN A 29 14.22 -2.04 11.30
N MET A 30 14.14 -1.28 10.20
CA MET A 30 14.12 0.18 10.24
C MET A 30 13.02 0.69 11.19
N PRO A 31 13.28 1.77 11.95
CA PRO A 31 12.28 2.36 12.83
C PRO A 31 11.07 2.86 12.04
N TRP A 32 9.91 2.84 12.69
CA TRP A 32 8.69 3.46 12.16
C TRP A 32 8.95 4.92 11.79
N ARG A 33 8.52 5.27 10.58
CA ARG A 33 8.56 6.63 10.03
C ARG A 33 7.66 6.66 8.81
N ILE A 34 7.23 7.85 8.41
CA ILE A 34 6.59 8.06 7.11
C ILE A 34 7.69 8.41 6.09
N PRO A 35 7.91 7.60 5.05
CA PRO A 35 8.88 7.90 4.00
C PRO A 35 8.57 9.22 3.30
N VAL A 36 9.61 10.05 3.11
CA VAL A 36 9.54 11.29 2.35
C VAL A 36 10.45 11.15 1.14
N ASN A 37 9.87 11.05 -0.06
CA ASN A 37 10.62 10.84 -1.29
C ASN A 37 11.34 12.15 -1.71
N PRO A 38 12.68 12.22 -1.67
CA PRO A 38 13.43 13.44 -1.97
C PRO A 38 13.50 13.73 -3.47
N ASP A 39 13.45 12.69 -4.30
CA ASP A 39 13.69 12.76 -5.75
C ASP A 39 12.58 13.50 -6.46
N ARG A 40 12.88 14.11 -7.62
CA ARG A 40 11.86 14.63 -8.53
C ARG A 40 11.12 13.46 -9.19
N PRO A 41 9.81 13.56 -9.44
CA PRO A 41 9.11 12.51 -10.17
C PRO A 41 9.60 12.47 -11.62
N THR A 42 9.49 11.29 -12.24
CA THR A 42 9.64 11.13 -13.69
C THR A 42 8.43 11.74 -14.39
N GLU A 43 8.69 12.57 -15.39
CA GLU A 43 7.68 13.25 -16.20
C GLU A 43 7.85 12.82 -17.66
N PRO A 44 7.25 11.69 -18.05
CA PRO A 44 7.42 11.15 -19.41
C PRO A 44 6.67 11.95 -20.48
N LEU A 45 5.72 12.80 -20.08
CA LEU A 45 4.97 13.68 -20.97
C LEU A 45 5.54 15.09 -20.89
N ASP A 46 5.67 15.75 -22.03
CA ASP A 46 5.88 17.19 -22.06
C ASP A 46 4.57 17.95 -21.73
N ALA A 47 4.64 19.28 -21.71
CA ALA A 47 3.48 20.13 -21.38
C ALA A 47 2.30 19.89 -22.34
N ASP A 48 2.57 19.75 -23.64
CA ASP A 48 1.55 19.50 -24.65
C ASP A 48 0.92 18.12 -24.50
N GLY A 49 1.71 17.10 -24.13
CA GLY A 49 1.26 15.76 -23.83
C GLY A 49 0.33 15.70 -22.62
N VAL A 50 0.65 16.41 -21.53
CA VAL A 50 -0.24 16.55 -20.37
C VAL A 50 -1.57 17.16 -20.79
N GLN A 51 -1.54 18.26 -21.55
CA GLN A 51 -2.75 18.93 -22.02
C GLN A 51 -3.54 18.09 -23.03
N ALA A 52 -2.87 17.27 -23.84
CA ALA A 52 -3.53 16.35 -24.77
C ALA A 52 -4.33 15.27 -24.03
N ILE A 53 -3.75 14.67 -23.00
CA ILE A 53 -4.45 13.68 -22.15
C ILE A 53 -5.59 14.36 -21.41
N HIS A 54 -5.36 15.51 -20.78
CA HIS A 54 -6.40 16.27 -20.09
C HIS A 54 -7.61 16.56 -20.99
N ARG A 55 -7.39 17.14 -22.17
CA ARG A 55 -8.46 17.40 -23.15
C ARG A 55 -9.16 16.12 -23.60
N GLY A 56 -8.41 15.03 -23.77
CA GLY A 56 -8.98 13.71 -24.06
C GLY A 56 -9.92 13.23 -22.96
N THR A 57 -9.50 13.36 -21.71
CA THR A 57 -10.30 12.98 -20.52
C THR A 57 -11.57 13.83 -20.45
N MET A 58 -11.47 15.15 -20.60
CA MET A 58 -12.63 16.05 -20.58
C MET A 58 -13.60 15.75 -21.73
N ARG A 59 -13.08 15.40 -22.91
CA ARG A 59 -13.90 15.00 -24.05
C ARG A 59 -14.67 13.70 -23.78
N ILE A 60 -14.05 12.71 -23.14
CA ILE A 60 -14.75 11.49 -22.71
C ILE A 60 -15.90 11.87 -21.78
N LEU A 61 -15.65 12.67 -20.74
CA LEU A 61 -16.66 13.08 -19.77
C LEU A 61 -17.81 13.86 -20.39
N LYS A 62 -17.51 14.75 -21.34
CA LYS A 62 -18.49 15.64 -21.97
C LYS A 62 -19.30 14.97 -23.08
N ASP A 63 -18.62 14.28 -24.00
CA ASP A 63 -19.24 13.77 -25.23
C ASP A 63 -19.80 12.35 -25.05
N ILE A 64 -19.12 11.51 -24.27
CA ILE A 64 -19.42 10.07 -24.11
C ILE A 64 -20.14 9.80 -22.79
N GLY A 65 -19.63 10.35 -21.69
CA GLY A 65 -20.14 10.14 -20.34
C GLY A 65 -19.68 8.84 -19.68
N ILE A 66 -20.13 8.65 -18.44
CA ILE A 66 -19.82 7.51 -17.56
C ILE A 66 -21.15 6.97 -17.01
N GLU A 67 -21.29 5.65 -16.96
CA GLU A 67 -22.43 4.99 -16.34
C GLU A 67 -22.32 5.03 -14.80
N PHE A 68 -23.29 5.64 -14.13
CA PHE A 68 -23.45 5.60 -12.68
C PHE A 68 -24.65 4.71 -12.36
N LEU A 69 -24.39 3.49 -11.87
CA LEU A 69 -25.46 2.53 -11.59
C LEU A 69 -26.19 2.78 -10.26
N ASN A 70 -25.70 3.74 -9.45
CA ASN A 70 -26.36 4.17 -8.24
C ASN A 70 -27.38 5.30 -8.53
N PRO A 71 -28.70 5.08 -8.35
CA PRO A 71 -29.72 6.09 -8.66
C PRO A 71 -29.61 7.36 -7.81
N GLU A 72 -29.10 7.27 -6.58
CA GLU A 72 -28.87 8.44 -5.74
C GLU A 72 -27.76 9.31 -6.34
N ALA A 73 -26.65 8.71 -6.76
CA ALA A 73 -25.56 9.41 -7.42
C ALA A 73 -26.04 10.11 -8.70
N VAL A 74 -26.84 9.42 -9.52
CA VAL A 74 -27.48 9.99 -10.72
C VAL A 74 -28.35 11.21 -10.35
N GLY A 75 -29.17 11.08 -9.30
CA GLY A 75 -30.03 12.16 -8.81
C GLY A 75 -29.24 13.37 -8.29
N ILE A 76 -28.12 13.14 -7.61
CA ILE A 76 -27.22 14.20 -7.12
C ILE A 76 -26.59 14.94 -8.30
N LEU A 77 -26.01 14.22 -9.27
CA LEU A 77 -25.36 14.84 -10.43
C LEU A 77 -26.36 15.57 -11.34
N LYS A 78 -27.59 15.07 -11.45
CA LYS A 78 -28.68 15.79 -12.12
C LYS A 78 -28.99 17.12 -11.43
N LYS A 79 -29.06 17.13 -10.10
CA LYS A 79 -29.25 18.37 -9.32
C LYS A 79 -28.06 19.33 -9.44
N ALA A 80 -26.85 18.78 -9.61
CA ALA A 80 -25.63 19.55 -9.87
C ALA A 80 -25.56 20.18 -11.27
N GLY A 81 -26.54 19.91 -12.14
CA GLY A 81 -26.59 20.46 -13.49
C GLY A 81 -25.88 19.61 -14.55
N CYS A 82 -25.40 18.40 -14.20
CA CYS A 82 -24.85 17.47 -15.18
C CYS A 82 -25.94 16.97 -16.15
N LYS A 83 -25.53 16.63 -17.38
CA LYS A 83 -26.44 16.04 -18.37
C LYS A 83 -26.60 14.56 -18.08
N VAL A 84 -27.84 14.12 -17.89
CA VAL A 84 -28.17 12.74 -17.50
C VAL A 84 -29.06 12.10 -18.56
N ASP A 85 -28.65 10.95 -19.08
CA ASP A 85 -29.43 10.09 -19.96
C ASP A 85 -29.48 8.67 -19.38
N GLY A 86 -30.59 8.32 -18.73
CA GLY A 86 -30.68 7.10 -17.93
C GLY A 86 -29.66 7.09 -16.79
N THR A 87 -28.73 6.15 -16.83
CA THR A 87 -27.57 6.02 -15.90
C THR A 87 -26.31 6.69 -16.43
N ASN A 88 -26.30 7.15 -17.67
CA ASN A 88 -25.16 7.83 -18.28
C ASN A 88 -25.10 9.29 -17.85
N ILE A 89 -23.97 9.68 -17.26
CA ILE A 89 -23.71 11.05 -16.82
C ILE A 89 -22.63 11.68 -17.69
N ARG A 90 -22.95 12.85 -18.25
CA ARG A 90 -22.01 13.71 -18.97
C ARG A 90 -21.74 14.99 -18.19
N MET A 91 -20.45 15.31 -18.04
CA MET A 91 -19.96 16.43 -17.24
C MET A 91 -19.16 17.38 -18.11
N ASP A 92 -19.45 18.67 -18.04
CA ASP A 92 -18.65 19.70 -18.70
C ASP A 92 -17.35 19.96 -17.89
N GLU A 93 -16.29 20.36 -18.59
CA GLU A 93 -14.94 20.57 -18.01
C GLU A 93 -14.95 21.54 -16.83
N ASP A 94 -15.65 22.68 -16.96
CA ASP A 94 -15.73 23.70 -15.90
C ASP A 94 -16.27 23.11 -14.59
N PHE A 95 -17.32 22.27 -14.66
CA PHE A 95 -17.88 21.60 -13.49
C PHE A 95 -16.88 20.61 -12.87
N VAL A 96 -16.25 19.78 -13.70
CA VAL A 96 -15.28 18.78 -13.24
C VAL A 96 -14.12 19.46 -12.53
N MET A 97 -13.55 20.50 -13.13
CA MET A 97 -12.42 21.24 -12.58
C MET A 97 -12.78 22.05 -11.34
N GLU A 98 -13.98 22.65 -11.28
CA GLU A 98 -14.49 23.31 -10.07
C GLU A 98 -14.58 22.31 -8.91
N MET A 99 -15.21 21.15 -9.13
CA MET A 99 -15.38 20.15 -8.08
C MET A 99 -14.05 19.58 -7.61
N ILE A 100 -13.14 19.24 -8.53
CA ILE A 100 -11.80 18.75 -8.14
C ILE A 100 -11.02 19.81 -7.37
N GLY A 101 -11.18 21.09 -7.70
CA GLY A 101 -10.52 22.19 -7.01
C GLY A 101 -10.90 22.34 -5.53
N HIS A 102 -12.00 21.73 -5.08
CA HIS A 102 -12.36 21.68 -3.66
C HIS A 102 -11.55 20.65 -2.87
N ALA A 103 -11.01 19.61 -3.51
CA ALA A 103 -10.34 18.52 -2.84
C ALA A 103 -8.98 18.98 -2.25
N PRO A 104 -8.61 18.52 -1.04
CA PRO A 104 -7.32 18.85 -0.47
C PRO A 104 -6.19 18.11 -1.21
N ASP A 105 -5.07 18.79 -1.44
CA ASP A 105 -3.85 18.22 -2.04
C ASP A 105 -3.11 17.23 -1.12
N SER A 106 -3.47 17.25 0.16
CA SER A 106 -2.94 16.42 1.22
C SER A 106 -3.91 16.36 2.40
N PHE A 107 -3.95 15.21 3.06
CA PHE A 107 -4.77 15.01 4.24
C PHE A 107 -4.13 14.00 5.19
N THR A 108 -4.62 14.01 6.42
CA THR A 108 -4.06 13.19 7.49
C THR A 108 -5.08 12.19 7.99
N MET A 109 -4.70 10.91 8.05
CA MET A 109 -5.50 9.83 8.63
C MET A 109 -4.95 9.46 10.00
N THR A 110 -5.79 9.52 11.03
CA THR A 110 -5.40 9.14 12.39
C THR A 110 -6.06 7.82 12.80
N PRO A 111 -5.32 6.72 12.98
CA PRO A 111 -5.88 5.46 13.46
C PRO A 111 -6.18 5.52 14.96
N ARG A 112 -6.60 4.39 15.56
CA ARG A 112 -6.85 4.31 17.01
C ARG A 112 -5.62 4.65 17.85
N ASN A 113 -4.42 4.39 17.34
CA ASN A 113 -3.18 4.88 17.94
C ASN A 113 -2.81 6.22 17.31
N PRO A 114 -2.94 7.36 18.04
CA PRO A 114 -2.62 8.67 17.48
C PRO A 114 -1.14 8.84 17.10
N ASP A 115 -0.22 8.06 17.66
CA ASP A 115 1.20 8.09 17.31
C ASP A 115 1.51 7.49 15.92
N ARG A 116 0.51 6.84 15.30
CA ARG A 116 0.58 6.24 13.97
C ARG A 116 -0.17 7.07 12.92
N GLU A 117 -0.32 8.37 13.17
CA GLU A 117 -0.91 9.31 12.22
C GLU A 117 -0.17 9.30 10.88
N LEU A 118 -0.92 9.30 9.76
CA LEU A 118 -0.39 9.14 8.41
C LEU A 118 -0.78 10.32 7.53
N ILE A 119 0.19 10.88 6.82
CA ILE A 119 -0.04 11.97 5.84
C ILE A 119 -0.11 11.35 4.44
N MET A 120 -1.24 11.56 3.76
CA MET A 120 -1.45 11.19 2.36
C MET A 120 -1.40 12.44 1.49
N GLY A 121 -0.35 12.57 0.67
CA GLY A 121 -0.14 13.71 -0.22
C GLY A 121 1.30 14.25 -0.15
N GLY A 122 1.60 15.21 -1.03
CA GLY A 122 2.94 15.80 -1.14
C GLY A 122 4.02 14.76 -1.48
N LYS A 123 5.09 14.72 -0.68
CA LYS A 123 6.23 13.80 -0.85
C LYS A 123 6.13 12.52 0.00
N HIS A 124 5.10 12.40 0.82
CA HIS A 124 4.92 11.24 1.68
C HIS A 124 4.54 10.02 0.85
N MET A 125 5.02 8.85 1.25
CA MET A 125 4.71 7.57 0.61
C MET A 125 4.35 6.53 1.68
N LEU A 126 3.12 6.03 1.61
CA LEU A 126 2.58 5.03 2.53
C LEU A 126 2.54 3.66 1.84
N PHE A 127 2.95 2.62 2.54
CA PHE A 127 2.90 1.24 2.06
C PHE A 127 1.79 0.45 2.77
N VAL A 128 1.06 -0.36 2.00
CA VAL A 128 -0.10 -1.12 2.47
C VAL A 128 0.10 -2.59 2.17
N ASN A 129 -0.34 -3.48 3.06
CA ASN A 129 -0.32 -4.92 2.82
C ASN A 129 -1.13 -5.33 1.58
N VAL A 130 -0.84 -6.53 1.07
CA VAL A 130 -1.71 -7.26 0.14
C VAL A 130 -3.16 -7.27 0.64
N SER A 131 -4.12 -7.26 -0.29
CA SER A 131 -5.54 -7.07 0.02
C SER A 131 -6.41 -7.68 -1.08
N SER A 132 -7.40 -8.47 -0.67
CA SER A 132 -8.40 -9.18 -1.47
C SER A 132 -8.01 -10.50 -2.17
N PRO A 133 -6.81 -11.10 -2.05
CA PRO A 133 -6.61 -12.45 -2.59
C PRO A 133 -7.58 -13.48 -1.99
N PRO A 134 -8.23 -14.30 -2.83
CA PRO A 134 -9.07 -15.40 -2.34
C PRO A 134 -8.25 -16.60 -1.84
N ASN A 135 -6.96 -16.69 -2.20
CA ASN A 135 -6.10 -17.80 -1.83
C ASN A 135 -4.88 -17.33 -1.04
N SER A 136 -4.35 -18.24 -0.23
CA SER A 136 -3.02 -18.16 0.36
C SER A 136 -2.10 -19.20 -0.26
N TRP A 137 -0.81 -18.91 -0.30
CA TRP A 137 0.24 -19.86 -0.66
C TRP A 137 1.43 -19.73 0.28
N ASP A 138 1.91 -20.85 0.82
CA ASP A 138 3.15 -20.92 1.61
C ASP A 138 3.90 -22.22 1.31
N LEU A 139 5.20 -22.28 1.66
CA LEU A 139 6.05 -23.44 1.35
C LEU A 139 5.59 -24.76 1.99
N GLU A 140 4.85 -24.70 3.10
CA GLU A 140 4.42 -25.88 3.86
C GLU A 140 3.08 -26.41 3.36
N ARG A 141 2.13 -25.50 3.10
CA ARG A 141 0.72 -25.84 2.79
C ARG A 141 0.38 -25.76 1.31
N GLY A 142 1.21 -25.11 0.49
CA GLY A 142 0.91 -24.84 -0.92
C GLY A 142 -0.28 -23.90 -1.11
N LYS A 143 -0.86 -23.87 -2.33
CA LYS A 143 -2.01 -23.01 -2.67
C LYS A 143 -3.27 -23.56 -2.03
N ARG A 144 -4.01 -22.71 -1.33
CA ARG A 144 -5.31 -23.03 -0.72
C ARG A 144 -6.20 -21.81 -0.63
N SER A 145 -7.50 -22.02 -0.55
CA SER A 145 -8.42 -20.93 -0.22
C SER A 145 -8.06 -20.29 1.11
N GLY A 146 -8.32 -18.98 1.24
CA GLY A 146 -8.11 -18.25 2.48
C GLY A 146 -9.03 -18.72 3.61
N ASP A 147 -8.53 -18.62 4.82
CA ASP A 147 -9.28 -18.88 6.05
C ASP A 147 -8.99 -17.80 7.09
N PHE A 148 -9.77 -17.80 8.17
CA PHE A 148 -9.69 -16.77 9.19
C PHE A 148 -8.39 -16.79 9.98
N GLU A 149 -7.80 -17.97 10.22
CA GLU A 149 -6.51 -18.07 10.89
C GLU A 149 -5.40 -17.43 10.06
N THR A 150 -5.41 -17.68 8.76
CA THR A 150 -4.45 -17.10 7.81
C THR A 150 -4.64 -15.59 7.70
N PHE A 151 -5.88 -15.12 7.69
CA PHE A 151 -6.19 -13.70 7.78
C PHE A 151 -5.54 -13.06 9.02
N LYS A 152 -5.70 -13.67 10.20
CA LYS A 152 -5.08 -13.20 11.44
C LYS A 152 -3.56 -13.21 11.37
N ASP A 153 -2.96 -14.26 10.81
CA ASP A 153 -1.51 -14.33 10.65
C ASP A 153 -0.97 -13.18 9.78
N PHE A 154 -1.63 -12.85 8.68
CA PHE A 154 -1.26 -11.67 7.90
C PHE A 154 -1.52 -10.34 8.63
N MET A 155 -2.52 -10.23 9.52
CA MET A 155 -2.69 -9.04 10.37
C MET A 155 -1.51 -8.89 11.35
N LYS A 156 -1.03 -9.98 11.93
CA LYS A 156 0.17 -9.97 12.78
C LYS A 156 1.40 -9.51 12.01
N LEU A 157 1.61 -10.02 10.79
CA LEU A 157 2.69 -9.55 9.90
C LEU A 157 2.53 -8.06 9.54
N THR A 158 1.30 -7.66 9.20
CA THR A 158 0.96 -6.27 8.89
C THR A 158 1.30 -5.35 10.04
N GLN A 159 1.02 -5.74 11.29
CA GLN A 159 1.40 -4.96 12.47
C GLN A 159 2.91 -4.96 12.71
N TYR A 160 3.55 -6.14 12.64
CA TYR A 160 4.95 -6.34 12.99
C TYR A 160 5.92 -5.45 12.19
N PHE A 161 5.68 -5.28 10.88
CA PHE A 161 6.58 -4.50 10.03
C PHE A 161 6.31 -2.99 10.11
N ASN A 162 7.33 -2.23 10.52
CA ASN A 162 7.31 -0.77 10.59
C ASN A 162 7.18 -0.11 9.21
N CYS A 163 7.65 -0.77 8.15
CA CYS A 163 7.52 -0.27 6.79
C CYS A 163 6.10 -0.40 6.22
N ILE A 164 5.20 -1.17 6.86
CA ILE A 164 3.79 -1.24 6.47
C ILE A 164 3.01 -0.25 7.32
N HIS A 165 2.37 0.73 6.69
CA HIS A 165 1.77 1.87 7.38
C HIS A 165 0.26 1.71 7.60
N ILE A 166 -0.40 1.01 6.67
CA ILE A 166 -1.86 0.86 6.63
C ILE A 166 -2.20 -0.62 6.64
N ALA A 167 -3.16 -1.00 7.50
CA ALA A 167 -3.81 -2.30 7.46
C ALA A 167 -4.99 -2.23 6.49
N GLY A 168 -4.70 -2.47 5.21
CA GLY A 168 -5.61 -2.27 4.07
C GLY A 168 -6.82 -3.20 4.06
N GLY A 169 -7.12 -3.85 2.95
CA GLY A 169 -8.24 -4.80 2.85
C GLY A 169 -8.03 -6.08 3.68
N TYR A 170 -8.67 -7.18 3.28
CA TYR A 170 -8.37 -8.49 3.83
C TYR A 170 -7.16 -9.05 3.11
N PRO A 171 -6.01 -9.29 3.77
CA PRO A 171 -4.82 -9.80 3.10
C PRO A 171 -5.05 -11.16 2.44
N VAL A 172 -5.97 -11.94 2.97
CA VAL A 172 -6.57 -13.08 2.30
C VAL A 172 -8.05 -13.16 2.71
N GLU A 173 -8.92 -13.57 1.79
CA GLU A 173 -10.36 -13.68 2.04
C GLU A 173 -10.67 -14.91 2.92
N PRO A 174 -11.22 -14.75 4.14
CA PRO A 174 -11.55 -15.88 5.01
C PRO A 174 -12.89 -16.50 4.62
N ILE A 175 -12.85 -17.46 3.69
CA ILE A 175 -14.06 -18.05 3.11
C ILE A 175 -14.79 -19.01 4.06
N ASP A 176 -14.13 -19.40 5.15
CA ASP A 176 -14.66 -20.19 6.27
C ASP A 176 -15.64 -19.40 7.16
N ILE A 177 -15.72 -18.07 7.00
CA ILE A 177 -16.72 -17.22 7.66
C ILE A 177 -17.81 -16.80 6.66
N HIS A 178 -19.07 -16.89 7.09
CA HIS A 178 -20.22 -16.48 6.28
C HIS A 178 -20.14 -14.99 5.87
N PRO A 179 -20.38 -14.64 4.59
CA PRO A 179 -20.22 -13.26 4.11
C PRO A 179 -21.07 -12.19 4.82
N SER A 180 -22.17 -12.58 5.47
CA SER A 180 -23.02 -11.64 6.22
C SER A 180 -22.34 -11.10 7.48
N VAL A 181 -21.45 -11.86 8.10
CA VAL A 181 -20.79 -11.49 9.37
C VAL A 181 -19.27 -11.34 9.26
N ARG A 182 -18.70 -11.73 8.12
CA ARG A 182 -17.25 -11.71 7.87
C ARG A 182 -16.60 -10.36 8.17
N HIS A 183 -17.25 -9.24 7.81
CA HIS A 183 -16.68 -7.90 8.07
C HIS A 183 -16.56 -7.58 9.55
N LEU A 184 -17.49 -8.06 10.37
CA LEU A 184 -17.46 -7.88 11.82
C LEU A 184 -16.28 -8.65 12.43
N ASP A 185 -16.13 -9.92 12.08
CA ASP A 185 -15.04 -10.76 12.62
C ASP A 185 -13.66 -10.28 12.13
N CYS A 186 -13.53 -9.98 10.83
CA CYS A 186 -12.27 -9.50 10.26
C CYS A 186 -11.85 -8.14 10.81
N LEU A 187 -12.81 -7.21 10.94
CA LEU A 187 -12.48 -5.89 11.45
C LEU A 187 -12.18 -5.91 12.96
N TYR A 188 -12.86 -6.75 13.73
CA TYR A 188 -12.53 -6.95 15.15
C TYR A 188 -11.06 -7.37 15.33
N GLU A 189 -10.63 -8.40 14.59
CA GLU A 189 -9.24 -8.87 14.63
C GLU A 189 -8.29 -7.80 14.10
N LYS A 190 -8.64 -7.08 13.03
CA LYS A 190 -7.81 -5.99 12.52
C LYS A 190 -7.59 -4.88 13.54
N LEU A 191 -8.64 -4.46 14.25
CA LEU A 191 -8.58 -3.40 15.26
C LEU A 191 -7.88 -3.84 16.55
N THR A 192 -7.86 -5.14 16.86
CA THR A 192 -7.25 -5.67 18.10
C THR A 192 -5.82 -6.19 17.88
N LEU A 193 -5.52 -6.81 16.74
CA LEU A 193 -4.18 -7.26 16.37
C LEU A 193 -3.30 -6.14 15.79
N THR A 194 -3.91 -5.03 15.34
CA THR A 194 -3.16 -3.90 14.80
C THR A 194 -3.59 -2.59 15.45
N ASP A 195 -2.76 -1.57 15.31
CA ASP A 195 -3.07 -0.19 15.71
C ASP A 195 -2.94 0.81 14.55
N LYS A 196 -2.92 0.28 13.32
CA LYS A 196 -2.74 1.01 12.06
C LYS A 196 -4.08 1.45 11.46
N VAL A 197 -4.02 2.34 10.46
CA VAL A 197 -5.22 2.79 9.73
C VAL A 197 -5.90 1.60 9.05
N VAL A 198 -7.22 1.54 9.17
CA VAL A 198 -8.07 0.46 8.64
C VAL A 198 -8.90 0.90 7.44
N HIS A 199 -9.46 -0.09 6.75
CA HIS A 199 -10.23 0.05 5.51
C HIS A 199 -11.62 -0.58 5.65
N ALA A 200 -12.64 0.09 5.09
CA ALA A 200 -13.96 -0.49 4.85
C ALA A 200 -14.12 -0.96 3.40
N TYR A 201 -14.62 -2.18 3.20
CA TYR A 201 -15.09 -2.58 1.88
C TYR A 201 -16.46 -1.97 1.58
N SER A 202 -16.55 -1.21 0.48
CA SER A 202 -17.81 -0.60 0.00
C SER A 202 -18.73 -1.63 -0.66
N LEU A 203 -19.12 -2.67 0.08
CA LEU A 203 -19.94 -3.79 -0.38
C LEU A 203 -21.27 -3.84 0.38
N GLY A 204 -21.95 -2.69 0.49
CA GLY A 204 -23.23 -2.57 1.18
C GLY A 204 -23.18 -1.65 2.40
N ALA A 205 -24.33 -1.05 2.68
CA ALA A 205 -24.50 -0.01 3.69
C ALA A 205 -24.07 -0.49 5.08
N GLU A 206 -24.56 -1.66 5.50
CA GLU A 206 -24.33 -2.22 6.82
C GLU A 206 -22.85 -2.46 7.06
N ARG A 207 -22.12 -2.97 6.06
CA ARG A 207 -20.67 -3.20 6.18
C ARG A 207 -19.92 -1.90 6.40
N VAL A 208 -20.26 -0.87 5.64
CA VAL A 208 -19.59 0.44 5.70
C VAL A 208 -19.89 1.15 7.02
N GLU A 209 -21.15 1.17 7.45
CA GLU A 209 -21.55 1.79 8.72
C GLU A 209 -21.00 1.02 9.93
N ASP A 210 -21.06 -0.32 9.91
CA ASP A 210 -20.48 -1.16 10.96
C ASP A 210 -18.97 -0.92 11.08
N VAL A 211 -18.25 -0.77 9.96
CA VAL A 211 -16.80 -0.51 9.99
C VAL A 211 -16.47 0.86 10.59
N MET A 212 -17.22 1.91 10.23
CA MET A 212 -17.02 3.24 10.81
C MET A 212 -17.29 3.23 12.32
N GLU A 213 -18.37 2.58 12.74
CA GLU A 213 -18.73 2.49 14.16
C GLU A 213 -17.73 1.67 14.97
N MET A 214 -17.28 0.52 14.45
CA MET A 214 -16.23 -0.28 15.08
C MET A 214 -14.90 0.48 15.18
N THR A 215 -14.54 1.27 14.16
CA THR A 215 -13.34 2.12 14.19
C THR A 215 -13.45 3.20 15.26
N ARG A 216 -14.63 3.84 15.38
CA ARG A 216 -14.93 4.84 16.42
C ARG A 216 -14.80 4.23 17.82
N ILE A 217 -15.46 3.11 18.07
CA ILE A 217 -15.43 2.39 19.36
C ILE A 217 -14.01 1.99 19.72
N ALA A 218 -13.26 1.40 18.78
CA ALA A 218 -11.90 0.95 19.05
C ALA A 218 -10.93 2.09 19.39
N ALA A 219 -11.18 3.29 18.85
CA ALA A 219 -10.44 4.50 19.15
C ALA A 219 -10.96 5.24 20.41
N GLY A 220 -12.09 4.82 20.99
CA GLY A 220 -12.69 5.47 22.16
C GLY A 220 -13.23 6.87 21.89
N LEU A 221 -13.66 7.14 20.66
CA LEU A 221 -14.04 8.48 20.22
C LEU A 221 -15.54 8.70 20.38
N THR A 222 -15.97 9.93 20.68
CA THR A 222 -17.36 10.34 20.46
C THR A 222 -17.66 10.43 18.96
N GLU A 223 -18.95 10.57 18.60
CA GLU A 223 -19.31 10.77 17.19
C GLU A 223 -18.72 12.08 16.64
N GLU A 224 -18.74 13.16 17.43
CA GLU A 224 -18.15 14.43 17.04
C GLU A 224 -16.63 14.32 16.82
N GLU A 225 -15.93 13.61 17.70
CA GLU A 225 -14.48 13.39 17.56
C GLU A 225 -14.13 12.51 16.36
N PHE A 226 -14.97 11.52 16.03
CA PHE A 226 -14.79 10.68 14.85
C PHE A 226 -14.96 11.48 13.55
N GLN A 227 -15.96 12.36 13.51
CA GLN A 227 -16.27 13.20 12.35
C GLN A 227 -15.28 14.35 12.16
N ALA A 228 -14.60 14.78 13.22
CA ALA A 228 -13.70 15.93 13.19
C ALA A 228 -12.46 15.73 12.30
N LYS A 229 -12.06 14.48 12.01
CA LYS A 229 -10.92 14.19 11.13
C LYS A 229 -10.97 12.79 10.53
N PRO A 230 -10.27 12.52 9.42
CA PRO A 230 -10.17 11.19 8.84
C PRO A 230 -9.58 10.15 9.81
N ARG A 231 -10.28 9.01 9.97
CA ARG A 231 -9.91 7.92 10.89
C ARG A 231 -9.61 6.60 10.19
N MET A 232 -10.28 6.38 9.07
CA MET A 232 -10.22 5.20 8.22
C MET A 232 -10.46 5.64 6.78
N TYR A 233 -10.35 4.74 5.81
CA TYR A 233 -10.64 5.05 4.42
C TYR A 233 -11.39 3.92 3.72
N THR A 234 -11.88 4.18 2.51
CA THR A 234 -12.29 3.14 1.56
C THR A 234 -11.49 3.25 0.27
N ASN A 235 -11.31 2.13 -0.42
CA ASN A 235 -10.91 2.12 -1.82
C ASN A 235 -12.09 1.65 -2.67
N ILE A 236 -12.47 2.46 -3.65
CA ILE A 236 -13.47 2.08 -4.66
C ILE A 236 -12.81 1.85 -6.01
N ASN A 237 -13.43 1.02 -6.83
CA ASN A 237 -13.00 0.76 -8.18
C ASN A 237 -14.13 1.09 -9.17
N SER A 238 -13.76 1.62 -10.33
CA SER A 238 -14.65 1.61 -11.49
C SER A 238 -14.73 0.20 -12.07
N VAL A 239 -15.85 -0.08 -12.74
CA VAL A 239 -16.04 -1.27 -13.58
C VAL A 239 -15.71 -0.88 -15.01
N SER A 240 -14.42 -0.75 -15.32
CA SER A 240 -13.97 -0.29 -16.64
C SER A 240 -14.46 -1.20 -17.78
N PRO A 241 -14.83 -0.65 -18.93
CA PRO A 241 -14.77 0.78 -19.29
C PRO A 241 -16.03 1.58 -18.88
N LEU A 242 -15.80 2.83 -18.46
CA LEU A 242 -16.76 3.93 -18.32
C LEU A 242 -17.95 3.65 -17.40
N LYS A 243 -17.74 2.99 -16.25
CA LYS A 243 -18.83 2.64 -15.35
C LYS A 243 -18.42 2.60 -13.88
N HIS A 244 -19.31 3.04 -13.00
CA HIS A 244 -19.26 2.84 -11.57
C HIS A 244 -20.48 2.06 -11.11
N ASP A 245 -20.26 0.99 -10.35
CA ASP A 245 -21.34 0.14 -9.86
C ASP A 245 -22.08 0.74 -8.65
N PHE A 246 -23.20 0.12 -8.29
CA PHE A 246 -24.01 0.55 -7.16
C PHE A 246 -23.25 0.50 -5.81
N PRO A 247 -22.69 -0.65 -5.38
CA PRO A 247 -22.14 -0.79 -4.03
C PRO A 247 -20.92 0.10 -3.79
N MET A 248 -20.03 0.25 -4.79
CA MET A 248 -18.86 1.12 -4.66
C MET A 248 -19.29 2.58 -4.48
N LEU A 249 -20.23 3.07 -5.29
CA LEU A 249 -20.73 4.44 -5.16
C LEU A 249 -21.46 4.67 -3.83
N ASP A 250 -22.29 3.72 -3.38
CA ASP A 250 -22.99 3.85 -2.10
C ASP A 250 -21.99 4.00 -0.94
N GLY A 251 -20.99 3.12 -0.87
CA GLY A 251 -19.95 3.22 0.16
C GLY A 251 -19.13 4.52 0.06
N ALA A 252 -18.73 4.92 -1.15
CA ALA A 252 -18.01 6.17 -1.38
C ALA A 252 -18.78 7.40 -0.89
N MET A 253 -20.07 7.49 -1.24
CA MET A 253 -20.92 8.61 -0.83
C MET A 253 -21.13 8.65 0.69
N ARG A 254 -21.24 7.49 1.35
CA ARG A 254 -21.32 7.41 2.83
C ARG A 254 -20.05 7.94 3.50
N LEU A 255 -18.88 7.52 3.03
CA LEU A 255 -17.61 8.02 3.57
C LEU A 255 -17.44 9.51 3.31
N ALA A 256 -17.73 9.98 2.09
CA ALA A 256 -17.63 11.40 1.74
C ALA A 256 -18.51 12.27 2.65
N ARG A 257 -19.76 11.86 2.94
CA ARG A 257 -20.66 12.57 3.87
C ARG A 257 -20.11 12.65 5.30
N ARG A 258 -19.29 11.68 5.71
CA ARG A 258 -18.68 11.60 7.05
C ARG A 258 -17.21 12.06 7.08
N GLY A 259 -16.77 12.75 6.03
CA GLY A 259 -15.42 13.28 5.91
C GLY A 259 -14.31 12.23 5.91
N GLN A 260 -14.64 10.95 5.68
CA GLN A 260 -13.66 9.87 5.60
C GLN A 260 -13.11 9.77 4.16
N PRO A 261 -11.81 9.47 3.97
CA PRO A 261 -11.18 9.52 2.67
C PRO A 261 -11.68 8.41 1.74
N VAL A 262 -11.82 8.76 0.46
CA VAL A 262 -12.13 7.81 -0.60
C VAL A 262 -10.99 7.78 -1.62
N VAL A 263 -10.37 6.62 -1.78
CA VAL A 263 -9.40 6.36 -2.84
C VAL A 263 -10.15 5.79 -4.05
N ILE A 264 -10.19 6.55 -5.14
CA ILE A 264 -10.93 6.22 -6.36
C ILE A 264 -9.96 5.60 -7.36
N THR A 265 -10.01 4.28 -7.52
CA THR A 265 -9.01 3.53 -8.29
C THR A 265 -9.63 2.84 -9.50
N PRO A 266 -9.61 3.48 -10.67
CA PRO A 266 -9.91 2.80 -11.91
C PRO A 266 -9.00 1.59 -12.16
N PHE A 267 -9.62 0.47 -12.57
CA PHE A 267 -8.93 -0.77 -12.88
C PHE A 267 -8.99 -1.04 -14.38
N THR A 268 -7.88 -0.86 -15.06
CA THR A 268 -7.85 -0.89 -16.54
C THR A 268 -6.75 -1.83 -17.03
N LEU A 269 -7.12 -2.79 -17.87
CA LEU A 269 -6.15 -3.60 -18.61
C LEU A 269 -6.20 -3.19 -20.09
N ALA A 270 -5.12 -2.55 -20.55
CA ALA A 270 -4.93 -2.12 -21.91
C ALA A 270 -4.97 -3.34 -22.85
N GLY A 271 -5.82 -3.26 -23.87
CA GLY A 271 -6.09 -4.34 -24.82
C GLY A 271 -7.30 -5.21 -24.45
N ALA A 272 -7.92 -4.99 -23.28
CA ALA A 272 -9.12 -5.71 -22.87
C ALA A 272 -10.22 -4.76 -22.37
N MET A 273 -10.00 -4.09 -21.23
CA MET A 273 -10.98 -3.19 -20.60
C MET A 273 -10.64 -1.70 -20.84
N ALA A 274 -9.55 -1.45 -21.56
CA ALA A 274 -9.09 -0.13 -21.96
C ALA A 274 -8.43 -0.21 -23.35
N PRO A 275 -8.29 0.92 -24.07
CA PRO A 275 -7.51 0.97 -25.31
C PRO A 275 -6.12 0.35 -25.14
N VAL A 276 -5.60 -0.27 -26.20
CA VAL A 276 -4.29 -0.95 -26.16
C VAL A 276 -3.11 0.01 -25.96
N THR A 277 -3.29 1.31 -26.26
CA THR A 277 -2.26 2.33 -26.09
C THR A 277 -2.26 2.89 -24.68
N MET A 278 -1.07 3.11 -24.09
CA MET A 278 -0.96 3.64 -22.73
C MET A 278 -1.61 5.01 -22.57
N ALA A 279 -1.46 5.91 -23.53
CA ALA A 279 -2.13 7.20 -23.49
C ALA A 279 -3.66 7.07 -23.48
N GLY A 280 -4.22 6.17 -24.30
CA GLY A 280 -5.66 5.91 -24.31
C GLY A 280 -6.16 5.29 -23.01
N ALA A 281 -5.44 4.30 -22.48
CA ALA A 281 -5.77 3.64 -21.22
C ALA A 281 -5.71 4.61 -20.02
N VAL A 282 -4.68 5.46 -19.94
CA VAL A 282 -4.56 6.49 -18.91
C VAL A 282 -5.66 7.54 -19.05
N THR A 283 -5.99 7.98 -20.27
CA THR A 283 -7.06 8.96 -20.53
C THR A 283 -8.42 8.43 -20.06
N LEU A 284 -8.73 7.16 -20.34
CA LEU A 284 -9.94 6.47 -19.89
C LEU A 284 -9.99 6.36 -18.37
N SER A 285 -8.90 5.86 -17.78
CA SER A 285 -8.76 5.71 -16.31
C SER A 285 -9.01 7.04 -15.60
N LEU A 286 -8.39 8.13 -16.07
CA LEU A 286 -8.61 9.46 -15.52
C LEU A 286 -10.08 9.91 -15.65
N ALA A 287 -10.76 9.63 -16.76
CA ALA A 287 -12.17 10.01 -16.91
C ALA A 287 -13.05 9.30 -15.85
N GLU A 288 -12.86 8.01 -15.65
CA GLU A 288 -13.59 7.26 -14.63
C GLU A 288 -13.30 7.78 -13.22
N GLY A 289 -12.03 8.06 -12.91
CA GLY A 289 -11.63 8.58 -11.60
C GLY A 289 -12.19 9.98 -11.32
N LEU A 290 -12.06 10.90 -12.28
CA LEU A 290 -12.49 12.28 -12.12
C LEU A 290 -14.02 12.43 -12.04
N ALA A 291 -14.78 11.58 -12.73
CA ALA A 291 -16.24 11.59 -12.63
C ALA A 291 -16.73 11.28 -11.21
N ALA A 292 -16.15 10.25 -10.57
CA ALA A 292 -16.48 9.92 -9.19
C ALA A 292 -15.95 10.99 -8.22
N ALA A 293 -14.75 11.54 -8.47
CA ALA A 293 -14.20 12.63 -7.66
C ALA A 293 -15.14 13.84 -7.64
N ALA A 294 -15.65 14.25 -8.81
CA ALA A 294 -16.58 15.36 -8.92
C ALA A 294 -17.89 15.12 -8.15
N LEU A 295 -18.43 13.89 -8.19
CA LEU A 295 -19.59 13.50 -7.38
C LEU A 295 -19.31 13.69 -5.88
N LEU A 296 -18.19 13.17 -5.37
CA LEU A 296 -17.89 13.22 -3.94
C LEU A 296 -17.63 14.64 -3.45
N GLN A 297 -16.95 15.46 -4.25
CA GLN A 297 -16.72 16.87 -3.94
C GLN A 297 -17.99 17.71 -4.03
N TYR A 298 -18.96 17.34 -4.88
CA TYR A 298 -20.28 17.97 -4.87
C TYR A 298 -21.10 17.60 -3.62
N ILE A 299 -20.96 16.36 -3.12
CA ILE A 299 -21.64 15.89 -1.91
C ILE A 299 -21.09 16.57 -0.66
N ASN A 300 -19.78 16.66 -0.54
CA ASN A 300 -19.10 17.28 0.58
C ASN A 300 -17.81 17.96 0.08
N PRO A 301 -17.86 19.25 -0.29
CA PRO A 301 -16.69 20.00 -0.75
C PRO A 301 -15.57 19.96 0.28
N GLY A 302 -14.36 19.59 -0.16
CA GLY A 302 -13.20 19.43 0.71
C GLY A 302 -13.10 18.06 1.39
N CYS A 303 -14.02 17.13 1.13
CA CYS A 303 -13.84 15.77 1.63
C CYS A 303 -12.56 15.15 1.05
N PRO A 304 -11.76 14.40 1.84
CA PRO A 304 -10.50 13.89 1.35
C PRO A 304 -10.71 12.83 0.25
N ILE A 305 -10.05 13.01 -0.88
CA ILE A 305 -10.05 12.04 -1.98
C ILE A 305 -8.64 11.82 -2.50
N ALA A 306 -8.42 10.66 -3.11
CA ALA A 306 -7.22 10.38 -3.86
C ALA A 306 -7.58 9.64 -5.15
N LEU A 307 -6.78 9.83 -6.19
CA LEU A 307 -6.91 9.08 -7.42
C LEU A 307 -5.94 7.90 -7.42
N GLY A 308 -6.47 6.73 -7.75
CA GLY A 308 -5.72 5.52 -7.91
C GLY A 308 -5.40 5.22 -9.37
N THR A 309 -4.31 4.51 -9.59
CA THR A 309 -4.01 3.85 -10.87
C THR A 309 -3.83 2.36 -10.66
N PHE A 310 -4.58 1.58 -11.43
CA PHE A 310 -4.30 0.17 -11.68
C PHE A 310 -4.40 -0.05 -13.19
N THR A 311 -3.50 0.60 -13.93
CA THR A 311 -3.41 0.49 -15.39
C THR A 311 -2.22 -0.38 -15.78
N SER A 312 -2.50 -1.50 -16.45
CA SER A 312 -1.48 -2.41 -16.98
C SER A 312 -1.89 -2.95 -18.35
N ASN A 313 -1.05 -3.79 -18.97
CA ASN A 313 -1.37 -4.50 -20.20
C ASN A 313 -1.82 -5.94 -19.94
N VAL A 314 -2.51 -6.53 -20.92
CA VAL A 314 -2.68 -7.99 -21.00
C VAL A 314 -1.51 -8.60 -21.78
N ASP A 315 -1.18 -9.86 -21.48
CA ASP A 315 -0.39 -10.68 -22.40
C ASP A 315 -1.27 -11.09 -23.59
N MET A 316 -0.96 -10.61 -24.79
CA MET A 316 -1.77 -10.87 -25.98
C MET A 316 -1.79 -12.36 -26.38
N LYS A 317 -0.84 -13.17 -25.89
CA LYS A 317 -0.79 -14.60 -26.19
C LYS A 317 -1.75 -15.41 -25.31
N SER A 318 -1.78 -15.14 -24.00
CA SER A 318 -2.61 -15.87 -23.03
C SER A 318 -3.92 -15.16 -22.67
N GLY A 319 -4.01 -13.86 -22.91
CA GLY A 319 -5.08 -12.99 -22.40
C GLY A 319 -4.96 -12.67 -20.91
N ALA A 320 -3.94 -13.17 -20.22
CA ALA A 320 -3.77 -12.96 -18.79
C ALA A 320 -3.32 -11.52 -18.47
N PRO A 321 -3.70 -10.96 -17.31
CA PRO A 321 -3.14 -9.70 -16.84
C PRO A 321 -1.63 -9.81 -16.65
N ALA A 322 -0.88 -8.81 -17.13
CA ALA A 322 0.55 -8.69 -16.89
C ALA A 322 0.82 -7.57 -15.87
N PHE A 323 1.88 -7.70 -15.08
CA PHE A 323 2.25 -6.77 -14.01
C PHE A 323 3.76 -6.55 -13.99
N GLY A 324 4.21 -5.44 -13.38
CA GLY A 324 5.64 -5.10 -13.33
C GLY A 324 6.29 -4.90 -14.72
N THR A 325 5.46 -4.68 -15.75
CA THR A 325 5.88 -4.48 -17.15
C THR A 325 6.30 -3.03 -17.40
N PRO A 326 7.06 -2.75 -18.49
CA PRO A 326 7.33 -1.38 -18.91
C PRO A 326 6.07 -0.53 -19.11
N GLU A 327 5.00 -1.13 -19.63
CA GLU A 327 3.67 -0.51 -19.81
C GLU A 327 3.07 -0.08 -18.46
N TYR A 328 3.10 -0.98 -17.47
CA TYR A 328 2.66 -0.65 -16.10
C TYR A 328 3.45 0.54 -15.53
N MET A 329 4.78 0.51 -15.67
CA MET A 329 5.64 1.58 -15.17
C MET A 329 5.30 2.93 -15.83
N ARG A 330 5.17 2.95 -17.17
CA ARG A 330 4.86 4.17 -17.92
C ARG A 330 3.46 4.68 -17.64
N ALA A 331 2.45 3.81 -17.59
CA ALA A 331 1.09 4.21 -17.23
C ALA A 331 1.05 4.84 -15.83
N THR A 332 1.74 4.25 -14.85
CA THR A 332 1.82 4.78 -13.49
C THR A 332 2.51 6.15 -13.44
N GLN A 333 3.61 6.35 -14.18
CA GLN A 333 4.29 7.64 -14.29
C GLN A 333 3.43 8.72 -14.97
N MET A 334 2.77 8.38 -16.09
CA MET A 334 1.86 9.28 -16.80
C MET A 334 0.70 9.69 -15.90
N THR A 335 0.03 8.72 -15.26
CA THR A 335 -1.06 9.02 -14.32
C THR A 335 -0.57 9.88 -13.17
N GLY A 336 0.59 9.59 -12.58
CA GLY A 336 1.13 10.42 -11.50
C GLY A 336 1.42 11.86 -11.92
N GLN A 337 1.88 12.09 -13.15
CA GLN A 337 2.05 13.45 -13.69
C GLN A 337 0.71 14.19 -13.82
N LEU A 338 -0.34 13.51 -14.31
CA LEU A 338 -1.68 14.10 -14.45
C LEU A 338 -2.38 14.30 -13.10
N VAL A 339 -2.24 13.37 -12.16
CA VAL A 339 -2.80 13.49 -10.81
C VAL A 339 -2.20 14.69 -10.07
N ARG A 340 -0.89 14.94 -10.23
CA ARG A 340 -0.26 16.19 -9.75
C ARG A 340 -0.76 17.43 -10.47
N HIS A 341 -1.03 17.35 -11.78
CA HIS A 341 -1.64 18.45 -12.54
C HIS A 341 -3.02 18.83 -11.97
N TYR A 342 -3.77 17.85 -11.47
CA TYR A 342 -5.06 18.06 -10.79
C TYR A 342 -4.96 18.42 -9.31
N GLY A 343 -3.76 18.46 -8.72
CA GLY A 343 -3.57 18.80 -7.31
C GLY A 343 -4.08 17.73 -6.33
N LEU A 344 -4.08 16.45 -6.71
CA LEU A 344 -4.63 15.36 -5.90
C LEU A 344 -3.53 14.38 -5.43
N PRO A 345 -3.73 13.65 -4.30
CA PRO A 345 -2.89 12.53 -3.94
C PRO A 345 -3.03 11.33 -4.89
N LEU A 346 -1.93 10.60 -5.10
CA LEU A 346 -1.87 9.41 -5.95
C LEU A 346 -1.81 8.10 -5.15
N ARG A 347 -2.60 7.11 -5.57
CA ARG A 347 -2.45 5.71 -5.17
C ARG A 347 -1.99 4.85 -6.36
N SER A 348 -0.98 4.00 -6.17
CA SER A 348 -0.58 2.95 -7.13
C SER A 348 -0.41 1.62 -6.40
N SER A 349 0.19 0.60 -7.02
CA SER A 349 0.34 -0.72 -6.39
C SER A 349 1.72 -1.35 -6.55
N GLY A 350 2.11 -2.23 -5.62
CA GLY A 350 3.21 -3.18 -5.79
C GLY A 350 2.64 -4.52 -6.27
N VAL A 351 2.78 -4.86 -7.55
CA VAL A 351 2.10 -6.02 -8.14
C VAL A 351 3.03 -6.86 -9.01
N CYS A 352 2.72 -8.16 -9.11
CA CYS A 352 3.39 -9.11 -9.99
C CYS A 352 2.40 -10.17 -10.50
N ALA A 353 2.74 -10.82 -11.61
CA ALA A 353 1.99 -11.92 -12.21
C ALA A 353 2.49 -13.30 -11.75
N ALA A 354 3.71 -13.37 -11.20
CA ALA A 354 4.33 -14.61 -10.78
C ALA A 354 3.47 -15.45 -9.81
N ASN A 355 3.42 -16.76 -10.03
CA ASN A 355 2.60 -17.69 -9.23
C ASN A 355 3.20 -18.03 -7.86
N VAL A 356 4.51 -17.84 -7.70
CA VAL A 356 5.31 -18.22 -6.54
C VAL A 356 6.33 -17.12 -6.24
N PRO A 357 6.85 -17.01 -5.00
CA PRO A 357 7.83 -15.98 -4.63
C PRO A 357 9.25 -16.30 -5.13
N ASP A 358 9.43 -16.22 -6.45
CA ASP A 358 10.69 -16.50 -7.14
C ASP A 358 11.36 -15.21 -7.69
N GLY A 359 12.32 -15.38 -8.60
CA GLY A 359 12.98 -14.27 -9.28
C GLY A 359 12.01 -13.41 -10.09
N GLN A 360 11.00 -14.02 -10.73
CA GLN A 360 9.97 -13.28 -11.47
C GLN A 360 9.15 -12.41 -10.51
N ALA A 361 8.71 -12.97 -9.38
CA ALA A 361 7.92 -12.21 -8.41
C ALA A 361 8.66 -10.95 -7.94
N MET A 362 9.96 -11.05 -7.71
CA MET A 362 10.75 -9.94 -7.19
C MET A 362 11.11 -8.87 -8.23
N TRP A 363 11.43 -9.23 -9.48
CA TRP A 363 11.74 -8.20 -10.48
C TRP A 363 10.50 -7.36 -10.86
N GLU A 364 9.30 -7.95 -10.81
CA GLU A 364 8.04 -7.36 -11.28
C GLU A 364 7.50 -6.47 -10.16
N THR A 365 7.60 -6.96 -8.92
CA THR A 365 7.33 -6.15 -7.73
C THR A 365 8.29 -4.98 -7.66
N SER A 366 9.60 -5.20 -7.85
CA SER A 366 10.60 -4.12 -7.86
C SER A 366 10.28 -3.06 -8.91
N ASN A 367 9.97 -3.44 -10.15
CA ASN A 367 9.54 -2.51 -11.20
C ASN A 367 8.29 -1.72 -10.79
N SER A 368 7.29 -2.39 -10.19
CA SER A 368 6.07 -1.74 -9.72
C SER A 368 6.34 -0.74 -8.59
N LEU A 369 7.18 -1.11 -7.62
CA LEU A 369 7.56 -0.24 -6.51
C LEU A 369 8.37 0.97 -7.01
N TRP A 370 9.31 0.78 -7.94
CA TRP A 370 10.06 1.89 -8.53
C TRP A 370 9.21 2.80 -9.41
N ALA A 371 8.18 2.26 -10.08
CA ALA A 371 7.17 3.08 -10.74
C ALA A 371 6.42 3.97 -9.73
N ALA A 372 6.11 3.45 -8.54
CA ALA A 372 5.49 4.22 -7.47
C ALA A 372 6.43 5.34 -6.95
N VAL A 373 7.72 5.03 -6.74
CA VAL A 373 8.75 6.01 -6.37
C VAL A 373 8.82 7.13 -7.40
N GLN A 374 8.92 6.77 -8.68
CA GLN A 374 9.11 7.71 -9.77
C GLN A 374 7.85 8.51 -10.13
N SER A 375 6.66 8.03 -9.79
CA SER A 375 5.39 8.71 -10.11
C SER A 375 4.89 9.67 -9.02
N ARG A 376 5.62 9.80 -7.90
CA ARG A 376 5.15 10.48 -6.68
C ARG A 376 3.88 9.83 -6.12
N THR A 377 3.83 8.50 -6.07
CA THR A 377 2.74 7.81 -5.36
C THR A 377 2.77 8.14 -3.88
N ASN A 378 1.59 8.47 -3.32
CA ASN A 378 1.42 8.73 -1.90
C ASN A 378 0.94 7.49 -1.12
N MET A 379 0.31 6.54 -1.80
CA MET A 379 -0.13 5.27 -1.23
C MET A 379 0.16 4.13 -2.20
N VAL A 380 1.04 3.21 -1.83
CA VAL A 380 1.34 2.00 -2.59
C VAL A 380 0.56 0.86 -1.97
N TYR A 381 -0.52 0.49 -2.65
CA TYR A 381 -1.36 -0.65 -2.27
C TYR A 381 -0.67 -1.97 -2.61
N HIS A 382 -1.03 -3.05 -1.91
CA HIS A 382 -0.46 -4.37 -2.17
C HIS A 382 1.07 -4.43 -2.11
N ALA A 383 1.71 -3.49 -1.41
CA ALA A 383 3.16 -3.31 -1.38
C ALA A 383 3.91 -4.53 -0.83
N ALA A 384 3.24 -5.41 -0.07
CA ALA A 384 3.81 -6.65 0.42
C ALA A 384 2.82 -7.82 0.40
N GLY A 385 3.24 -8.95 -0.19
CA GLY A 385 2.57 -10.26 -0.10
C GLY A 385 1.79 -10.71 -1.34
N TRP A 386 1.74 -9.89 -2.39
CA TRP A 386 0.97 -10.15 -3.62
C TRP A 386 1.64 -11.19 -4.54
N LEU A 387 0.87 -12.15 -5.05
CA LEU A 387 1.24 -13.12 -6.09
C LEU A 387 0.06 -13.43 -7.03
N GLU A 388 0.35 -14.13 -8.13
CA GLU A 388 -0.59 -14.65 -9.14
C GLU A 388 -1.60 -13.58 -9.60
N GLY A 389 -1.09 -12.39 -9.93
CA GLY A 389 -1.94 -11.29 -10.40
C GLY A 389 -3.05 -10.89 -9.44
N GLY A 390 -2.88 -11.16 -8.13
CA GLY A 390 -3.84 -10.82 -7.07
C GLY A 390 -4.64 -12.00 -6.56
N LEU A 391 -4.40 -13.21 -7.08
CA LEU A 391 -5.12 -14.40 -6.66
C LEU A 391 -4.52 -15.08 -5.43
N ILE A 392 -3.27 -14.74 -5.06
CA ILE A 392 -2.56 -15.32 -3.92
C ILE A 392 -1.99 -14.23 -3.00
N ALA A 393 -2.13 -14.45 -1.70
CA ALA A 393 -1.28 -13.86 -0.68
C ALA A 393 -0.25 -14.89 -0.20
N SER A 394 1.02 -14.50 -0.04
CA SER A 394 2.06 -15.37 0.54
C SER A 394 2.79 -14.68 1.69
N PRO A 395 2.92 -15.33 2.86
CA PRO A 395 3.69 -14.76 3.96
C PRO A 395 5.18 -14.67 3.60
N GLU A 396 5.76 -15.62 2.87
CA GLU A 396 7.14 -15.52 2.40
C GLU A 396 7.33 -14.32 1.48
N LYS A 397 6.42 -14.13 0.52
CA LYS A 397 6.41 -12.95 -0.36
C LYS A 397 6.30 -11.66 0.45
N PHE A 398 5.49 -11.65 1.51
CA PHE A 398 5.33 -10.50 2.40
C PHE A 398 6.67 -10.10 3.05
N ILE A 399 7.42 -11.07 3.58
CA ILE A 399 8.75 -10.82 4.18
C ILE A 399 9.73 -10.31 3.12
N MET A 400 9.77 -10.94 1.95
CA MET A 400 10.66 -10.56 0.84
C MET A 400 10.37 -9.15 0.35
N ASP A 401 9.09 -8.78 0.25
CA ASP A 401 8.67 -7.45 -0.14
C ASP A 401 9.03 -6.41 0.91
N CYS A 402 8.84 -6.70 2.20
CA CYS A 402 9.20 -5.78 3.28
C CYS A 402 10.70 -5.44 3.29
N GLU A 403 11.58 -6.34 2.87
CA GLU A 403 13.01 -6.03 2.68
C GLU A 403 13.18 -4.97 1.59
N VAL A 404 12.52 -5.14 0.43
CA VAL A 404 12.57 -4.17 -0.67
C VAL A 404 11.97 -2.81 -0.25
N LEU A 405 10.87 -2.83 0.51
CA LEU A 405 10.28 -1.60 1.03
C LEU A 405 11.25 -0.85 1.95
N GLN A 406 11.95 -1.55 2.84
CA GLN A 406 12.97 -0.93 3.69
C GLN A 406 14.19 -0.44 2.88
N MET A 407 14.59 -1.15 1.82
CA MET A 407 15.61 -0.63 0.89
C MET A 407 15.18 0.69 0.24
N ILE A 408 13.91 0.82 -0.16
CA ILE A 408 13.36 2.09 -0.69
C ILE A 408 13.33 3.17 0.40
N GLN A 409 12.94 2.83 1.64
CA GLN A 409 12.99 3.78 2.75
C GLN A 409 14.42 4.28 2.99
N ARG A 410 15.41 3.38 2.99
CA ARG A 410 16.82 3.74 3.14
C ARG A 410 17.30 4.60 1.98
N TYR A 411 16.88 4.30 0.75
CA TYR A 411 17.19 5.10 -0.42
C TYR A 411 16.76 6.57 -0.27
N PHE A 412 15.65 6.84 0.44
CA PHE A 412 15.18 8.19 0.73
C PHE A 412 15.88 8.91 1.89
N GLU A 413 16.76 8.24 2.62
CA GLU A 413 17.45 8.86 3.75
C GLU A 413 18.64 9.71 3.30
N GLN A 414 18.87 10.83 3.97
CA GLN A 414 20.03 11.69 3.71
C GLN A 414 21.36 10.92 3.75
N ALA A 415 21.45 9.83 4.54
CA ALA A 415 22.63 8.99 4.58
C ALA A 415 23.06 8.39 3.22
N THR A 416 22.20 8.39 2.19
CA THR A 416 22.52 7.90 0.85
C THR A 416 22.88 8.99 -0.15
N PHE A 417 22.61 10.28 0.13
CA PHE A 417 22.82 11.37 -0.83
C PHE A 417 23.29 12.71 -0.22
N ALA A 418 23.51 12.79 1.10
CA ALA A 418 23.98 14.00 1.74
C ALA A 418 25.38 14.38 1.25
N THR A 419 25.61 15.69 1.13
CA THR A 419 26.84 16.28 0.60
C THR A 419 27.50 17.21 1.62
N THR A 420 27.32 16.95 2.92
CA THR A 420 28.04 17.69 3.95
C THR A 420 29.54 17.38 3.87
N GLU A 421 30.39 18.23 4.45
CA GLU A 421 31.84 17.99 4.49
C GLU A 421 32.19 16.61 5.09
N ALA A 422 31.45 16.20 6.13
CA ALA A 422 31.63 14.92 6.78
C ALA A 422 31.18 13.73 5.92
N ASP A 423 30.22 13.92 5.00
CA ASP A 423 29.74 12.88 4.09
C ASP A 423 30.64 12.73 2.86
N ILE A 424 31.16 13.84 2.32
CA ILE A 424 32.15 13.84 1.24
C ILE A 424 33.46 13.20 1.71
N ALA A 425 33.79 13.35 3.00
CA ALA A 425 34.84 12.60 3.68
C ALA A 425 36.26 12.82 3.12
N ILE A 426 36.59 14.05 2.67
CA ILE A 426 37.91 14.39 2.10
C ILE A 426 39.06 14.05 3.07
N ASP A 427 38.88 14.29 4.37
CA ASP A 427 39.92 13.97 5.36
C ASP A 427 40.15 12.47 5.51
N ALA A 428 39.09 11.66 5.45
CA ALA A 428 39.21 10.21 5.46
C ALA A 428 39.92 9.70 4.19
N ILE A 429 39.60 10.29 3.02
CA ILE A 429 40.26 9.98 1.75
C ILE A 429 41.75 10.32 1.83
N ARG A 430 42.11 11.46 2.45
CA ARG A 430 43.49 11.88 2.67
C ARG A 430 44.22 10.96 3.66
N GLU A 431 43.58 10.57 4.75
CA GLU A 431 44.11 9.66 5.77
C GLU A 431 44.48 8.31 5.16
N VAL A 432 43.60 7.75 4.33
CA VAL A 432 43.78 6.41 3.75
C VAL A 432 44.75 6.43 2.56
N GLY A 433 44.63 7.42 1.67
CA GLY A 433 45.49 7.58 0.51
C GLY A 433 45.42 6.44 -0.54
N PRO A 434 46.21 6.54 -1.63
CA PRO A 434 46.25 5.51 -2.67
C PRO A 434 46.77 4.16 -2.14
N GLY A 435 46.06 3.07 -2.46
CA GLY A 435 46.44 1.70 -2.07
C GLY A 435 46.07 1.28 -0.65
N GLY A 436 45.46 2.17 0.14
CA GLY A 436 44.94 1.87 1.48
C GLY A 436 43.53 1.28 1.49
N HIS A 437 42.97 1.10 2.70
CA HIS A 437 41.57 0.69 2.91
C HIS A 437 40.91 1.49 4.06
N TYR A 438 39.59 1.62 4.02
CA TYR A 438 38.85 2.47 4.97
C TYR A 438 38.41 1.78 6.27
N PHE A 439 38.61 0.47 6.43
CA PHE A 439 38.11 -0.26 7.62
C PHE A 439 38.61 0.27 8.97
N GLY A 440 39.83 0.82 9.00
CA GLY A 440 40.47 1.28 10.24
C GLY A 440 40.37 2.79 10.50
N CYS A 441 39.91 3.59 9.53
CA CYS A 441 39.91 5.03 9.70
C CYS A 441 38.79 5.49 10.63
N GLN A 442 39.01 6.62 11.30
CA GLN A 442 38.06 7.12 12.31
C GLN A 442 36.67 7.36 11.70
N HIS A 443 36.62 7.88 10.47
CA HIS A 443 35.37 8.14 9.74
C HIS A 443 34.48 6.89 9.62
N THR A 444 35.08 5.73 9.33
CA THR A 444 34.37 4.45 9.26
C THR A 444 33.98 3.94 10.65
N GLN A 445 34.88 4.04 11.64
CA GLN A 445 34.60 3.59 13.01
C GLN A 445 33.41 4.34 13.62
N ASP A 446 33.31 5.65 13.38
CA ASP A 446 32.20 6.49 13.86
C ASP A 446 30.85 6.11 13.24
N ARG A 447 30.85 5.54 12.04
CA ARG A 447 29.64 5.25 11.24
C ARG A 447 29.33 3.78 11.07
N TYR A 448 30.22 2.87 11.45
CA TYR A 448 30.17 1.45 11.09
C TYR A 448 28.81 0.80 11.34
N GLN A 449 28.10 1.23 12.39
CA GLN A 449 26.82 0.66 12.80
C GLN A 449 25.61 1.18 11.99
N THR A 450 25.72 2.33 11.33
CA THR A 450 24.60 3.03 10.67
C THR A 450 24.90 3.44 9.22
N ALA A 451 26.11 3.17 8.74
CA ALA A 451 26.59 3.56 7.41
C ALA A 451 25.77 2.94 6.28
N PHE A 452 25.30 1.70 6.44
CA PHE A 452 24.65 0.95 5.37
C PHE A 452 23.38 0.26 5.85
N TYR A 453 22.53 -0.10 4.89
CA TYR A 453 21.38 -0.96 5.11
C TYR A 453 21.81 -2.32 5.64
N ALA A 454 21.15 -2.83 6.68
CA ALA A 454 21.35 -4.17 7.19
C ALA A 454 20.19 -5.05 6.70
N PRO A 455 20.43 -6.06 5.84
CA PRO A 455 19.37 -6.92 5.35
C PRO A 455 18.91 -7.90 6.43
N PHE A 456 17.62 -8.24 6.44
CA PHE A 456 17.07 -9.29 7.30
C PHE A 456 16.68 -10.57 6.54
N VAL A 457 16.63 -10.53 5.20
CA VAL A 457 16.34 -11.70 4.34
C VAL A 457 17.50 -12.00 3.40
N SER A 458 18.19 -10.99 2.88
CA SER A 458 19.27 -11.14 1.90
C SER A 458 20.51 -11.78 2.53
N ASP A 459 21.20 -12.65 1.76
CA ASP A 459 22.49 -13.23 2.15
C ASP A 459 23.58 -12.68 1.22
N TRP A 460 24.50 -11.90 1.77
CA TRP A 460 25.60 -11.24 1.02
C TRP A 460 26.94 -11.97 1.16
N ARG A 461 26.95 -13.15 1.79
CA ARG A 461 28.18 -13.93 1.94
C ARG A 461 28.59 -14.55 0.61
N ASN A 462 29.85 -14.94 0.53
CA ASN A 462 30.36 -15.66 -0.65
C ASN A 462 29.72 -17.05 -0.77
N TYR A 463 29.92 -17.67 -1.93
CA TYR A 463 29.33 -18.97 -2.26
C TYR A 463 29.71 -20.05 -1.25
N GLU A 464 30.98 -20.13 -0.84
CA GLU A 464 31.46 -21.18 0.06
C GLU A 464 30.79 -21.10 1.43
N ALA A 465 30.63 -19.89 1.99
CA ALA A 465 29.94 -19.71 3.26
C ALA A 465 28.43 -20.00 3.15
N TRP A 466 27.78 -19.54 2.07
CA TRP A 466 26.38 -19.85 1.80
C TRP A 466 26.15 -21.37 1.61
N GLN A 467 27.06 -22.05 0.92
CA GLN A 467 27.01 -23.49 0.68
C GLN A 467 27.18 -24.28 1.99
N GLN A 468 28.17 -23.91 2.82
CA GLN A 468 28.42 -24.54 4.12
C GLN A 468 27.20 -24.44 5.06
N ASP A 469 26.44 -23.37 4.95
CA ASP A 469 25.21 -23.15 5.73
C ASP A 469 23.94 -23.71 5.04
N GLY A 470 24.11 -24.65 4.10
CA GLY A 470 23.02 -25.44 3.53
C GLY A 470 22.39 -24.87 2.26
N SER A 471 23.02 -23.87 1.63
CA SER A 471 22.56 -23.33 0.33
C SER A 471 21.10 -22.84 0.35
N VAL A 472 20.69 -22.26 1.48
CA VAL A 472 19.28 -21.90 1.73
C VAL A 472 18.84 -20.77 0.82
N TRP A 473 17.70 -20.96 0.15
CA TRP A 473 17.12 -19.99 -0.78
C TRP A 473 16.40 -18.86 -0.03
N THR A 474 16.24 -17.72 -0.71
CA THR A 474 15.62 -16.52 -0.11
C THR A 474 14.21 -16.79 0.43
N VAL A 475 13.38 -17.53 -0.32
CA VAL A 475 12.03 -17.91 0.12
C VAL A 475 12.04 -18.77 1.38
N GLU A 476 13.02 -19.66 1.53
CA GLU A 476 13.14 -20.52 2.72
C GLU A 476 13.59 -19.73 3.94
N ARG A 477 14.46 -18.72 3.76
CA ARG A 477 14.82 -17.78 4.83
C ARG A 477 13.60 -16.95 5.25
N ALA A 478 12.87 -16.41 4.28
CA ALA A 478 11.61 -15.70 4.52
C ALA A 478 10.57 -16.57 5.26
N HIS A 479 10.49 -17.86 4.93
CA HIS A 479 9.61 -18.81 5.61
C HIS A 479 9.92 -18.93 7.10
N ARG A 480 11.20 -19.10 7.44
CA ARG A 480 11.64 -19.18 8.84
C ARG A 480 11.34 -17.87 9.59
N ILE A 481 11.60 -16.72 8.97
CA ILE A 481 11.37 -15.41 9.57
C ILE A 481 9.89 -15.20 9.88
N TYR A 482 8.97 -15.45 8.94
CA TYR A 482 7.56 -15.21 9.24
C TYR A 482 7.05 -16.15 10.35
N LYS A 483 7.46 -17.42 10.37
CA LYS A 483 7.06 -18.36 11.43
C LYS A 483 7.53 -17.88 12.81
N GLN A 484 8.75 -17.36 12.90
CA GLN A 484 9.27 -16.77 14.12
C GLN A 484 8.48 -15.53 14.53
N ILE A 485 8.18 -14.63 13.58
CA ILE A 485 7.35 -13.44 13.84
C ILE A 485 5.99 -13.83 14.41
N LEU A 486 5.32 -14.83 13.82
CA LEU A 486 4.02 -15.30 14.31
C LEU A 486 4.08 -15.92 15.71
N ALA A 487 5.19 -16.59 16.04
CA ALA A 487 5.39 -17.24 17.34
C ALA A 487 5.66 -16.24 18.47
N GLU A 488 6.33 -15.12 18.17
CA GLU A 488 6.72 -14.08 19.13
C GLU A 488 5.82 -12.85 19.10
N PHE A 489 4.73 -12.90 18.32
CA PHE A 489 3.85 -11.76 18.12
C PHE A 489 3.11 -11.36 19.40
N GLU A 490 3.22 -10.08 19.74
CA GLU A 490 2.40 -9.43 20.77
C GLU A 490 1.55 -8.33 20.13
N ALA A 491 0.24 -8.36 20.39
CA ALA A 491 -0.68 -7.34 19.88
C ALA A 491 -0.44 -5.98 20.57
N PRO A 492 -0.57 -4.85 19.85
CA PRO A 492 -0.46 -3.54 20.44
C PRO A 492 -1.56 -3.31 21.48
N ALA A 493 -1.19 -2.68 22.60
CA ALA A 493 -2.11 -2.43 23.70
C ALA A 493 -3.41 -1.74 23.23
N MET A 494 -4.51 -2.11 23.87
CA MET A 494 -5.84 -1.53 23.66
C MET A 494 -6.51 -1.33 25.01
N ASN A 495 -7.25 -0.24 25.18
CA ASN A 495 -8.04 -0.02 26.39
C ASN A 495 -9.08 -1.15 26.53
N GLY A 496 -9.11 -1.81 27.70
CA GLY A 496 -10.00 -2.94 27.97
C GLY A 496 -11.49 -2.59 27.85
N ASP A 497 -11.88 -1.36 28.20
CA ASP A 497 -13.27 -0.90 28.09
C ASP A 497 -13.68 -0.77 26.61
N HIS A 498 -12.81 -0.20 25.77
CA HIS A 498 -13.06 -0.09 24.33
C HIS A 498 -13.10 -1.47 23.67
N GLN A 499 -12.22 -2.38 24.09
CA GLN A 499 -12.19 -3.75 23.57
C GLN A 499 -13.45 -4.53 23.95
N GLU A 500 -13.94 -4.38 25.18
CA GLU A 500 -15.20 -4.96 25.64
C GLU A 500 -16.40 -4.39 24.87
N GLU A 501 -16.46 -3.07 24.71
CA GLU A 501 -17.51 -2.42 23.92
C GLU A 501 -17.51 -2.91 22.46
N LEU A 502 -16.34 -2.98 21.83
CA LEU A 502 -16.19 -3.50 20.47
C LEU A 502 -16.69 -4.95 20.36
N ARG A 503 -16.35 -5.80 21.35
CA ARG A 503 -16.82 -7.18 21.39
C ARG A 503 -18.34 -7.27 21.52
N ARG A 504 -18.95 -6.45 22.39
CA ARG A 504 -20.41 -6.37 22.54
C ARG A 504 -21.09 -5.90 21.26
N PHE A 505 -20.52 -4.89 20.58
CA PHE A 505 -21.02 -4.40 19.30
C PHE A 505 -21.05 -5.52 18.25
N VAL A 506 -19.92 -6.23 18.08
CA VAL A 506 -19.80 -7.36 17.13
C VAL A 506 -20.81 -8.46 17.47
N ALA A 507 -20.88 -8.88 18.73
CA ALA A 507 -21.82 -9.92 19.16
C ALA A 507 -23.28 -9.53 18.86
N ARG A 508 -23.67 -8.29 19.15
CA ARG A 508 -25.00 -7.77 18.84
C ARG A 508 -25.27 -7.78 17.33
N ARG A 509 -24.37 -7.22 16.52
CA ARG A 509 -24.55 -7.17 15.06
C ARG A 509 -24.64 -8.56 14.43
N LYS A 510 -23.89 -9.55 14.95
CA LYS A 510 -24.00 -10.95 14.53
C LYS A 510 -25.37 -11.57 14.88
N GLN A 511 -25.91 -11.27 16.07
CA GLN A 511 -27.27 -11.70 16.46
C GLN A 511 -28.37 -11.08 15.60
N GLU A 512 -28.16 -9.85 15.12
CA GLU A 512 -29.06 -9.15 14.19
C GLU A 512 -28.93 -9.64 12.74
N GLY A 513 -28.04 -10.59 12.44
CA GLY A 513 -27.84 -11.18 11.11
C GLY A 513 -26.70 -10.56 10.29
N GLY A 514 -26.02 -9.55 10.81
CA GLY A 514 -24.91 -8.87 10.13
C GLY A 514 -25.38 -8.00 8.96
N ALA A 515 -24.68 -8.11 7.83
CA ALA A 515 -25.02 -7.46 6.57
C ALA A 515 -25.88 -8.40 5.70
N PRO A 516 -26.92 -7.90 5.00
CA PRO A 516 -27.69 -8.69 4.05
C PRO A 516 -26.79 -9.32 2.98
N THR A 517 -27.12 -10.54 2.55
CA THR A 517 -26.44 -11.24 1.46
C THR A 517 -27.45 -11.67 0.41
N ASP A 518 -27.05 -11.65 -0.87
CA ASP A 518 -27.88 -12.10 -1.99
C ASP A 518 -28.02 -13.64 -2.08
N PHE A 519 -27.66 -14.37 -1.03
CA PHE A 519 -27.64 -15.84 -0.94
C PHE A 519 -28.51 -16.32 0.21
#